data_AF-A0A7J3LLS0-F1
#
_entry.id   AF-A0A7J3LLS0-F1
#
_cell.length_a   1.000
_cell.length_b   1.000
_cell.length_c   1.000
_cell.angle_alpha   90.00
_cell.angle_beta   90.00
_cell.angle_gamma   90.00
#
_symmetry.space_group_name_H-M   'P 1'
#
loop_
_entity.id
_entity.type
_entity.pdbx_description
1 polymer ?
#
loop_
_entity_poly.entity_id
_entity_poly.type
_entity_poly.pdbx_seq_one_letter_code
_entity_poly.pdbx_strand_id
1 'polypeptide(L)'
;MWLKIGAFLLAALVVNLVFWFIVMAYKRRQEHLSPIVIDDDGKEILKANKASYQGTFDVENYRIFSNGLFAKGMGSMKLTDKYIIFKKKLSRKQVIIPIRYISKINNEIHPRQKKPMLNIHWKNGHIELVSHFLVKDSDPDEWVLKVRQLIG
;
A
#
# COMPACT_ATOMS: atom_id res chain seq x y z
N MET A 1 -51.19 4.13 26.04
CA MET A 1 -50.49 3.06 25.28
C MET A 1 -49.68 3.64 24.11
N TRP A 2 -50.25 4.55 23.31
CA TRP A 2 -49.62 5.21 22.17
C TRP A 2 -48.30 5.95 22.45
N LEU A 3 -48.16 6.62 23.61
CA LEU A 3 -46.91 7.31 23.98
C LEU A 3 -45.68 6.39 24.11
N LYS A 4 -45.88 5.12 24.51
CA LYS A 4 -44.79 4.15 24.67
C LYS A 4 -44.28 3.62 23.32
N ILE A 5 -45.16 3.56 22.32
CA ILE A 5 -44.84 3.10 20.96
C ILE A 5 -44.01 4.16 20.23
N GLY A 6 -44.36 5.45 20.39
CA GLY A 6 -43.58 6.56 19.82
C GLY A 6 -42.16 6.65 20.38
N ALA A 7 -41.99 6.48 21.69
CA ALA A 7 -40.67 6.47 22.32
C ALA A 7 -39.81 5.29 21.85
N PHE A 8 -40.41 4.11 21.62
CA PHE A 8 -39.71 2.94 21.13
C PHE A 8 -39.23 3.11 19.68
N LEU A 9 -40.06 3.68 18.80
CA LEU A 9 -39.68 3.98 17.42
C LEU A 9 -38.57 5.04 17.34
N LEU A 10 -38.62 6.07 18.19
CA LEU A 10 -37.59 7.09 18.25
C LEU A 10 -36.24 6.50 18.72
N ALA A 11 -36.27 5.64 19.74
CA ALA A 11 -35.06 4.95 20.23
C ALA A 11 -34.44 4.04 19.14
N ALA A 12 -35.27 3.28 18.41
CA ALA A 12 -34.80 2.44 17.31
C ALA A 12 -34.15 3.25 16.18
N LEU A 13 -34.70 4.44 15.87
CA LEU A 13 -34.13 5.35 14.87
C LEU A 13 -32.76 5.88 15.30
N VAL A 14 -32.62 6.26 16.58
CA VAL A 14 -31.36 6.76 17.15
C VAL A 14 -30.28 5.67 17.15
N VAL A 15 -30.63 4.43 17.55
CA VAL A 15 -29.69 3.30 17.52
C VAL A 15 -29.21 3.01 16.09
N ASN A 16 -30.12 3.07 15.10
CA ASN A 16 -29.77 2.85 13.70
C ASN A 16 -28.83 3.96 13.17
N LEU A 17 -29.10 5.22 13.49
CA LEU A 17 -28.23 6.35 13.15
C LEU A 17 -26.83 6.20 13.77
N VAL A 18 -26.75 5.88 15.06
CA VAL A 18 -25.47 5.68 15.76
C VAL A 18 -24.69 4.52 15.14
N PHE A 19 -25.36 3.41 14.85
CA PHE A 19 -24.75 2.27 14.16
C PHE A 19 -24.18 2.68 12.80
N TRP A 20 -24.92 3.45 12.02
CA TRP A 20 -24.48 3.94 10.71
C TRP A 20 -23.26 4.86 10.80
N PHE A 21 -23.21 5.74 11.80
CA PHE A 21 -22.05 6.58 12.08
C PHE A 21 -20.81 5.76 12.47
N ILE A 22 -20.97 4.72 13.28
CA ILE A 22 -19.87 3.82 13.66
C ILE A 22 -19.34 3.08 12.43
N VAL A 23 -20.23 2.54 11.59
CA VAL A 23 -19.85 1.85 10.34
C VAL A 23 -19.13 2.81 9.38
N MET A 24 -19.64 4.02 9.19
CA MET A 24 -18.99 5.06 8.38
C MET A 24 -17.61 5.44 8.92
N ALA A 25 -17.47 5.61 10.24
CA ALA A 25 -16.19 5.92 10.87
C ALA A 25 -15.18 4.76 10.74
N TYR A 26 -15.65 3.52 10.85
CA TYR A 26 -14.84 2.33 10.65
C TYR A 26 -14.37 2.20 9.19
N LYS A 27 -15.27 2.40 8.23
CA LYS A 27 -14.95 2.39 6.79
C LYS A 27 -13.94 3.49 6.43
N ARG A 28 -14.13 4.71 6.94
CA ARG A 28 -13.18 5.82 6.73
C ARG A 28 -11.81 5.54 7.35
N ARG A 29 -11.73 4.83 8.49
CA ARG A 29 -10.44 4.38 9.06
C ARG A 29 -9.77 3.30 8.21
N GLN A 30 -10.53 2.36 7.65
CA GLN A 30 -10.01 1.31 6.75
C GLN A 30 -9.38 1.90 5.48
N GLU A 31 -10.00 2.93 4.89
CA GLU A 31 -9.46 3.68 3.75
C GLU A 31 -8.14 4.41 4.08
N HIS A 32 -7.95 4.82 5.34
CA HIS A 32 -6.70 5.43 5.82
C HIS A 32 -5.62 4.42 6.25
N LEU A 33 -5.87 3.11 6.22
CA LEU A 33 -4.96 2.09 6.78
C LEU A 33 -4.45 1.08 5.75
N SER A 34 -4.89 1.18 4.50
CA SER A 34 -4.54 0.21 3.46
C SER A 34 -3.69 0.86 2.36
N PRO A 35 -2.70 0.15 1.81
CA PRO A 35 -2.03 0.56 0.58
C PRO A 35 -3.09 0.65 -0.52
N ILE A 36 -2.95 1.65 -1.37
CA ILE A 36 -3.93 1.88 -2.43
C ILE A 36 -3.56 0.94 -3.57
N VAL A 37 -4.29 -0.17 -3.66
CA VAL A 37 -4.26 -1.03 -4.85
C VAL A 37 -5.19 -0.40 -5.87
N ILE A 38 -4.62 0.16 -6.95
CA ILE A 38 -5.37 0.85 -7.99
C ILE A 38 -5.47 -0.07 -9.21
N ASP A 39 -6.71 -0.39 -9.60
CA ASP A 39 -7.03 -1.08 -10.85
C ASP A 39 -7.51 -0.09 -11.94
N ASP A 40 -7.27 -0.51 -13.19
CA ASP A 40 -7.39 0.06 -14.54
C ASP A 40 -7.74 1.55 -14.84
N ASP A 41 -8.39 2.34 -13.97
CA ASP A 41 -8.82 3.71 -14.28
C ASP A 41 -7.93 4.83 -13.72
N GLY A 42 -6.93 4.50 -12.90
CA GLY A 42 -5.77 5.37 -12.63
C GLY A 42 -6.02 6.81 -12.14
N LYS A 43 -7.22 7.16 -11.66
CA LYS A 43 -7.58 8.56 -11.34
C LYS A 43 -6.74 9.19 -10.21
N GLU A 44 -6.18 8.38 -9.30
CA GLU A 44 -5.26 8.90 -8.27
C GLU A 44 -3.80 9.09 -8.75
N ILE A 45 -3.44 8.57 -9.93
CA ILE A 45 -2.06 8.63 -10.48
C ILE A 45 -1.67 10.08 -10.81
N LEU A 46 -2.62 10.95 -11.14
CA LEU A 46 -2.35 12.35 -11.49
C LEU A 46 -1.77 13.18 -10.32
N LYS A 47 -2.01 12.79 -9.07
CA LYS A 47 -1.38 13.43 -7.90
C LYS A 47 -0.02 12.84 -7.57
N ALA A 48 0.16 11.53 -7.72
CA ALA A 48 1.44 10.86 -7.50
C ALA A 48 2.50 11.25 -8.55
N ASN A 49 2.10 11.56 -9.79
CA ASN A 49 3.02 12.04 -10.84
C ASN A 49 3.55 13.47 -10.65
N LYS A 50 3.01 14.26 -9.70
CA LYS A 50 3.55 15.57 -9.32
C LYS A 50 4.62 15.48 -8.22
N ALA A 51 4.91 14.28 -7.73
CA ALA A 51 5.93 14.04 -6.71
C ALA A 51 7.34 14.10 -7.30
N SER A 52 8.32 14.59 -6.53
CA SER A 52 9.72 14.53 -6.95
C SER A 52 10.18 13.07 -7.02
N TYR A 53 10.62 12.67 -8.21
CA TYR A 53 11.08 11.31 -8.47
C TYR A 53 12.47 11.10 -7.89
N GLN A 54 12.64 10.03 -7.12
CA GLN A 54 13.93 9.72 -6.48
C GLN A 54 14.62 8.48 -7.07
N GLY A 55 13.89 7.63 -7.80
CA GLY A 55 14.47 6.47 -8.47
C GLY A 55 13.44 5.55 -9.13
N THR A 56 13.89 4.70 -10.05
CA THR A 56 13.11 3.62 -10.68
C THR A 56 13.97 2.37 -10.79
N PHE A 57 13.41 1.19 -10.58
CA PHE A 57 14.09 -0.07 -10.81
C PHE A 57 13.17 -1.14 -11.40
N ASP A 58 13.77 -2.03 -12.18
CA ASP A 58 13.09 -3.22 -12.67
C ASP A 58 13.15 -4.32 -11.62
N VAL A 59 12.01 -4.98 -11.42
CA VAL A 59 11.82 -6.07 -10.48
C VAL A 59 11.55 -7.33 -11.26
N GLU A 60 12.47 -8.29 -11.17
CA GLU A 60 12.31 -9.59 -11.81
C GLU A 60 11.19 -10.38 -11.17
N ASN A 61 11.14 -10.45 -9.85
CA ASN A 61 10.09 -11.16 -9.13
C ASN A 61 9.63 -10.37 -7.91
N TYR A 62 8.34 -10.05 -7.86
CA TYR A 62 7.72 -9.53 -6.65
C TYR A 62 6.64 -10.48 -6.13
N ARG A 63 6.41 -10.41 -4.83
CA ARG A 63 5.25 -10.97 -4.14
C ARG A 63 4.66 -9.90 -3.23
N ILE A 64 3.37 -9.62 -3.39
CA ILE A 64 2.62 -8.67 -2.58
C ILE A 64 1.61 -9.46 -1.78
N PHE A 65 1.60 -9.24 -0.48
CA PHE A 65 0.64 -9.79 0.45
C PHE A 65 -0.05 -8.63 1.16
N SER A 66 -1.33 -8.39 0.88
CA SER A 66 -2.07 -7.30 1.52
C SER A 66 -3.53 -7.69 1.75
N ASN A 67 -4.01 -7.66 2.99
CA ASN A 67 -5.43 -7.90 3.30
C ASN A 67 -6.04 -9.14 2.60
N GLY A 68 -5.31 -10.27 2.58
CA GLY A 68 -5.75 -11.50 1.89
C GLY A 68 -5.57 -11.50 0.37
N LEU A 69 -5.14 -10.38 -0.23
CA LEU A 69 -4.72 -10.30 -1.61
C LEU A 69 -3.28 -10.79 -1.75
N PHE A 70 -3.08 -11.70 -2.70
CA PHE A 70 -1.76 -12.17 -3.12
C PHE A 70 -1.54 -11.81 -4.58
N ALA A 71 -0.46 -11.07 -4.87
CA ALA A 71 -0.04 -10.79 -6.24
C ALA A 71 1.42 -11.17 -6.44
N LYS A 72 1.71 -11.85 -7.54
CA LYS A 72 3.08 -12.15 -7.98
C LYS A 72 3.30 -11.75 -9.43
N GLY A 73 4.54 -11.44 -9.77
CA GLY A 73 4.94 -11.23 -11.16
C GLY A 73 6.23 -10.44 -11.31
N MET A 74 6.42 -9.94 -12.52
CA MET A 74 7.53 -9.05 -12.88
C MET A 74 6.99 -7.64 -13.10
N GLY A 75 7.82 -6.63 -12.86
CA GLY A 75 7.39 -5.25 -12.95
C GLY A 75 8.52 -4.25 -12.81
N SER A 76 8.15 -3.02 -12.51
CA SER A 76 9.06 -1.99 -12.06
C SER A 76 8.52 -1.34 -10.79
N MET A 77 9.43 -0.84 -9.98
CA MET A 77 9.14 -0.06 -8.79
C MET A 77 9.70 1.35 -8.96
N LYS A 78 8.97 2.34 -8.45
CA LYS A 78 9.35 3.75 -8.47
C LYS A 78 9.27 4.33 -7.06
N LEU A 79 10.28 5.12 -6.68
CA LEU A 79 10.25 5.94 -5.46
C LEU A 79 9.84 7.36 -5.81
N THR A 80 8.97 7.90 -4.99
CA THR A 80 8.76 9.34 -4.87
C THR A 80 8.93 9.78 -3.43
N ASP A 81 8.88 11.07 -3.16
CA ASP A 81 8.86 11.65 -1.80
C ASP A 81 7.72 11.12 -0.89
N LYS A 82 6.63 10.62 -1.48
CA LYS A 82 5.38 10.27 -0.78
C LYS A 82 4.94 8.83 -1.00
N TYR A 83 5.37 8.19 -2.07
CA TYR A 83 4.84 6.91 -2.50
C TYR A 83 5.95 5.97 -3.00
N ILE A 84 5.72 4.68 -2.80
CA ILE A 84 6.35 3.60 -3.56
C ILE A 84 5.32 3.07 -4.54
N ILE A 85 5.63 3.10 -5.83
CA ILE A 85 4.72 2.69 -6.89
C ILE A 85 5.27 1.44 -7.56
N PHE A 86 4.50 0.36 -7.53
CA PHE A 86 4.78 -0.87 -8.25
C PHE A 86 3.92 -0.97 -9.48
N LYS A 87 4.52 -1.20 -10.63
CA LYS A 87 3.83 -1.42 -11.90
C LYS A 87 4.16 -2.81 -12.45
N LYS A 88 3.13 -3.63 -12.67
CA LYS A 88 3.33 -4.94 -13.30
C LYS A 88 3.70 -4.77 -14.78
N LYS A 89 4.69 -5.51 -15.30
CA LYS A 89 5.23 -5.32 -16.66
C LYS A 89 4.20 -5.57 -17.77
N LEU A 90 3.34 -6.59 -17.58
CA LEU A 90 2.35 -7.05 -18.55
C LEU A 90 0.90 -6.70 -18.15
N SER A 91 0.71 -5.81 -17.19
CA SER A 91 -0.63 -5.41 -16.73
C SER A 91 -0.63 -3.92 -16.39
N ARG A 92 -1.77 -3.27 -16.57
CA ARG A 92 -1.92 -1.86 -16.15
C ARG A 92 -2.07 -1.70 -14.63
N LYS A 93 -2.21 -2.82 -13.89
CA LYS A 93 -2.31 -2.86 -12.43
C LYS A 93 -1.07 -2.24 -11.78
N GLN A 94 -1.34 -1.33 -10.85
CA GLN A 94 -0.33 -0.68 -10.04
C GLN A 94 -0.68 -0.79 -8.56
N VAL A 95 0.34 -1.03 -7.74
CA VAL A 95 0.22 -0.97 -6.29
C VAL A 95 0.94 0.27 -5.82
N ILE A 96 0.19 1.18 -5.19
CA ILE A 96 0.75 2.43 -4.65
C ILE A 96 0.74 2.34 -3.13
N ILE A 97 1.92 2.42 -2.56
CA ILE A 97 2.13 2.36 -1.10
C ILE A 97 2.57 3.74 -0.65
N PRO A 98 1.74 4.47 0.11
CA PRO A 98 2.17 5.70 0.75
C PRO A 98 3.30 5.43 1.75
N ILE A 99 4.40 6.18 1.66
CA ILE A 99 5.59 5.98 2.50
C ILE A 99 5.25 6.12 3.98
N ARG A 100 4.35 7.04 4.34
CA ARG A 100 3.83 7.25 5.70
C ARG A 100 3.23 6.01 6.37
N TYR A 101 2.92 4.96 5.61
CA TYR A 101 2.37 3.72 6.14
C TYR A 101 3.40 2.59 6.24
N ILE A 102 4.58 2.78 5.66
CA ILE A 102 5.66 1.80 5.72
C ILE A 102 6.18 1.78 7.16
N SER A 103 6.05 0.63 7.82
CA SER A 103 6.54 0.43 9.18
C SER A 103 7.98 -0.08 9.21
N LYS A 104 8.41 -0.78 8.16
CA LYS A 104 9.76 -1.37 8.08
C LYS A 104 10.16 -1.59 6.63
N ILE A 105 11.43 -1.30 6.31
CA ILE A 105 12.05 -1.64 5.04
C ILE A 105 13.46 -2.18 5.25
N ASN A 106 13.73 -3.34 4.66
CA ASN A 106 14.99 -4.08 4.82
C ASN A 106 15.44 -4.69 3.49
N ASN A 107 16.74 -4.64 3.23
CA ASN A 107 17.37 -5.51 2.24
C ASN A 107 17.88 -6.77 2.97
N GLU A 108 17.49 -7.94 2.46
CA GLU A 108 17.83 -9.25 3.01
C GLU A 108 18.26 -10.18 1.88
N ILE A 109 18.95 -11.28 2.17
CA ILE A 109 19.28 -12.28 1.15
C ILE A 109 18.15 -13.32 1.13
N HIS A 110 17.51 -13.52 -0.03
CA HIS A 110 16.46 -14.51 -0.18
C HIS A 110 16.99 -15.91 0.15
N PRO A 111 16.42 -16.62 1.13
CA PRO A 111 17.03 -17.80 1.74
C PRO A 111 17.27 -18.96 0.75
N ARG A 112 16.39 -19.08 -0.26
CA ARG A 112 16.51 -20.15 -1.28
C ARG A 112 17.24 -19.73 -2.55
N GLN A 113 17.20 -18.45 -2.90
CA GLN A 113 17.71 -17.97 -4.20
C GLN A 113 19.11 -17.38 -4.06
N LYS A 114 19.56 -17.11 -2.82
CA LYS A 114 20.81 -16.39 -2.53
C LYS A 114 20.92 -15.08 -3.31
N LYS A 115 19.78 -14.46 -3.59
CA LYS A 115 19.67 -13.19 -4.30
C LYS A 115 19.26 -12.10 -3.31
N PRO A 116 19.69 -10.86 -3.51
CA PRO A 116 19.18 -9.72 -2.77
C PRO A 116 17.64 -9.63 -2.85
N MET A 117 17.02 -9.28 -1.74
CA MET A 117 15.57 -9.21 -1.57
C MET A 117 15.19 -7.99 -0.74
N LEU A 118 14.39 -7.10 -1.32
CA LEU A 118 13.86 -5.94 -0.61
C LEU A 118 12.49 -6.28 -0.02
N ASN A 119 12.41 -6.22 1.31
CA ASN A 119 11.20 -6.46 2.09
C ASN A 119 10.64 -5.14 2.59
N ILE A 120 9.38 -4.86 2.27
CA ILE A 120 8.66 -3.65 2.67
C ILE A 120 7.42 -4.07 3.45
N HIS A 121 7.32 -3.66 4.71
CA HIS A 121 6.19 -3.95 5.58
C HIS A 121 5.41 -2.69 5.92
N TRP A 122 4.09 -2.82 6.00
CA TRP A 122 3.18 -1.85 6.58
C TRP A 122 2.19 -2.58 7.49
N LYS A 123 1.38 -1.82 8.24
CA LYS A 123 0.49 -2.35 9.28
C LYS A 123 -0.38 -3.55 8.85
N ASN A 124 -0.76 -3.61 7.57
CA ASN A 124 -1.72 -4.58 7.02
C ASN A 124 -1.20 -5.32 5.76
N GLY A 125 0.11 -5.47 5.63
CA GLY A 125 0.69 -6.22 4.51
C GLY A 125 2.19 -6.06 4.36
N HIS A 126 2.74 -6.79 3.40
CA HIS A 126 4.14 -6.70 3.04
C HIS A 126 4.36 -6.99 1.55
N ILE A 127 5.46 -6.48 1.01
CA ILE A 127 5.98 -6.83 -0.30
C ILE A 127 7.36 -7.43 -0.15
N GLU A 128 7.57 -8.56 -0.81
CA GLU A 128 8.88 -9.17 -1.03
C GLU A 128 9.29 -8.94 -2.48
N LEU A 129 10.43 -8.30 -2.69
CA LEU A 129 10.99 -8.03 -4.01
C LEU A 129 12.27 -8.82 -4.17
N VAL A 130 12.20 -9.91 -4.92
CA VAL A 130 13.36 -10.75 -5.22
C VAL A 130 13.85 -10.36 -6.60
N SER A 131 14.97 -9.66 -6.65
CA SER A 131 15.51 -9.18 -7.92
C SER A 131 17.02 -9.40 -8.00
N HIS A 132 17.52 -9.71 -9.19
CA HIS A 132 18.73 -9.01 -9.60
C HIS A 132 18.36 -7.54 -9.61
N PHE A 133 18.85 -6.76 -8.67
CA PHE A 133 18.71 -5.32 -8.76
C PHE A 133 19.55 -4.86 -9.96
N LEU A 134 18.99 -4.99 -11.16
CA LEU A 134 19.49 -4.38 -12.38
C LEU A 134 19.07 -2.93 -12.32
N VAL A 135 19.67 -2.20 -11.40
CA VAL A 135 19.62 -0.76 -11.46
C VAL A 135 20.67 -0.38 -12.49
N LYS A 136 20.23 0.25 -13.57
CA LYS A 136 21.05 1.30 -14.16
C LYS A 136 21.20 2.35 -13.06
N ASP A 137 22.30 2.28 -12.31
CA ASP A 137 22.85 3.37 -11.48
C ASP A 137 22.40 3.53 -10.00
N SER A 138 21.98 2.49 -9.25
CA SER A 138 21.80 2.63 -7.77
C SER A 138 21.88 1.31 -6.99
N ASP A 139 22.51 1.36 -5.82
CA ASP A 139 22.65 0.23 -4.89
C ASP A 139 21.31 -0.01 -4.13
N PRO A 140 20.87 -1.27 -3.95
CA PRO A 140 19.71 -1.61 -3.11
C PRO A 140 19.77 -1.01 -1.70
N ASP A 141 20.96 -0.95 -1.11
CA ASP A 141 21.18 -0.41 0.23
C ASP A 141 21.00 1.10 0.26
N GLU A 142 21.43 1.81 -0.80
CA GLU A 142 21.17 3.25 -0.97
C GLU A 142 19.67 3.54 -1.03
N TRP A 143 18.89 2.64 -1.64
CA TRP A 143 17.44 2.75 -1.73
C TRP A 143 16.75 2.52 -0.37
N VAL A 144 17.20 1.51 0.39
CA VAL A 144 16.73 1.30 1.77
C VAL A 144 17.01 2.55 2.60
N LEU A 145 18.20 3.14 2.47
CA LEU A 145 18.57 4.37 3.16
C LEU A 145 17.65 5.53 2.77
N LYS A 146 17.40 5.77 1.47
CA LYS A 146 16.48 6.81 0.99
C LYS A 146 15.06 6.63 1.53
N VAL A 147 14.52 5.41 1.50
CA VAL A 147 13.18 5.14 2.05
C VAL A 147 13.16 5.33 3.56
N ARG A 148 14.19 4.89 4.30
CA ARG A 148 14.30 5.13 5.74
C ARG A 148 14.34 6.63 6.07
N GLN A 149 15.09 7.43 5.31
CA GLN A 149 15.11 8.88 5.46
C GLN A 149 13.73 9.52 5.23
N LEU A 150 12.92 8.96 4.33
CA LEU A 150 11.56 9.44 4.06
C LEU A 150 10.52 8.97 5.08
N ILE A 151 10.78 7.88 5.80
CA ILE A 151 9.92 7.39 6.89
C ILE A 151 10.10 8.26 8.15
N GLY A 152 11.31 8.79 8.37
CA GLY A 152 11.69 9.52 9.60
C GLY A 152 12.10 8.59 10.73
#